data_AF-A0A5B8T262-F1
#
_entry.id   AF-A0A5B8T262-F1
#
_cell.length_a   1.000
_cell.length_b   1.000
_cell.length_c   1.000
_cell.angle_alpha   90.00
_cell.angle_beta   90.00
_cell.angle_gamma   90.00
#
_symmetry.space_group_name_H-M   'P 1'
#
loop_
_entity.id
_entity.type
_entity.pdbx_description
1 polymer ?
#
loop_
_entity_poly.entity_id
_entity_poly.type
_entity_poly.pdbx_seq_one_letter_code
_entity_poly.pdbx_strand_id
1 'polypeptide(L)' 'MTKKTVYDLMADHQGKIAKLQFYDMADQYFLTIGDWSVKLSEKNATELFSIFKDDEQATFSTFNQRQSLIVTQKRNPE' A
#
# COMPACT_ATOMS: atom_id res chain seq x y z
N MET A 1 -0.21 -8.03 7.97
CA MET A 1 -1.41 -7.19 7.66
C MET A 1 -2.13 -7.84 6.48
N THR A 2 -3.47 -7.85 6.39
CA THR A 2 -4.18 -8.57 5.30
C THR A 2 -4.67 -7.63 4.17
N LYS A 3 -5.04 -8.18 2.99
CA LYS A 3 -5.68 -7.39 1.90
C LYS A 3 -6.92 -6.65 2.37
N LYS A 4 -7.80 -7.36 3.11
CA LYS A 4 -9.03 -6.80 3.65
C LYS A 4 -8.74 -5.60 4.54
N THR A 5 -7.75 -5.69 5.42
CA THR A 5 -7.35 -4.57 6.28
C THR A 5 -6.94 -3.34 5.46
N VAL A 6 -6.21 -3.50 4.35
CA VAL A 6 -5.83 -2.37 3.50
C VAL A 6 -7.06 -1.76 2.82
N TYR A 7 -7.98 -2.57 2.29
CA TYR A 7 -9.21 -2.05 1.69
C TYR A 7 -10.17 -1.42 2.70
N ASP A 8 -10.26 -1.95 3.92
CA ASP A 8 -11.04 -1.36 5.02
C ASP A 8 -10.44 0.01 5.38
N LEU A 9 -9.11 0.13 5.52
CA LEU A 9 -8.44 1.42 5.73
C LEU A 9 -8.67 2.40 4.57
N MET A 10 -8.70 1.91 3.32
CA MET A 10 -9.05 2.71 2.15
C MET A 10 -10.48 3.25 2.24
N ALA A 11 -11.45 2.44 2.67
CA ALA A 11 -12.82 2.87 2.88
C ALA A 11 -12.93 3.89 4.03
N ASP A 12 -12.32 3.59 5.18
CA ASP A 12 -12.38 4.41 6.40
C ASP A 12 -11.77 5.80 6.18
N HIS A 13 -10.65 5.87 5.44
CA HIS A 13 -9.98 7.13 5.10
C HIS A 13 -10.45 7.73 3.77
N GLN A 14 -11.53 7.20 3.18
CA GLN A 14 -12.10 7.63 1.90
C GLN A 14 -11.06 7.70 0.75
N GLY A 15 -10.00 6.90 0.85
CA GLY A 15 -8.89 6.85 -0.08
C GLY A 15 -9.14 5.83 -1.18
N LYS A 16 -9.13 6.27 -2.44
CA LYS A 16 -9.26 5.37 -3.61
C LYS A 16 -7.98 4.62 -3.96
N ILE A 17 -6.86 5.05 -3.39
CA ILE A 17 -5.51 4.55 -3.67
C ILE A 17 -4.78 4.39 -2.35
N ALA A 18 -4.17 3.23 -2.15
CA ALA A 18 -3.20 2.97 -1.10
C ALA A 18 -1.81 2.86 -1.74
N LYS A 19 -0.85 3.62 -1.21
CA LYS A 19 0.50 3.72 -1.75
C LYS A 19 1.50 3.30 -0.68
N LEU A 20 2.30 2.27 -0.95
CA LEU A 20 3.38 1.82 -0.10
C LEU A 20 4.72 2.18 -0.75
N GLN A 21 5.50 3.02 -0.08
CA GLN A 21 6.80 3.49 -0.55
C GLN A 21 7.84 3.56 0.55
N PHE A 22 9.10 3.36 0.18
CA PHE A 22 10.24 3.59 1.06
C PHE A 22 10.63 5.08 1.05
N TYR A 23 10.88 5.63 2.23
CA TYR A 23 11.33 7.01 2.40
C TYR A 23 12.73 7.01 3.01
N ASP A 24 13.74 7.35 2.20
CA ASP A 24 15.16 7.29 2.60
C ASP A 24 15.48 8.16 3.82
N MET A 25 14.85 9.34 3.92
CA MET A 25 15.07 10.25 5.06
C MET A 25 14.59 9.67 6.39
N ALA A 26 13.62 8.75 6.35
CA ALA A 26 13.04 8.12 7.53
C ALA A 26 13.50 6.67 7.72
N ASP A 27 14.25 6.12 6.74
CA ASP A 27 14.69 4.72 6.67
C ASP A 27 13.54 3.71 6.90
N GLN A 28 12.34 4.04 6.42
CA GLN A 28 11.12 3.28 6.70
C GLN A 28 10.16 3.30 5.52
N TYR A 29 9.31 2.27 5.46
CA TYR A 29 8.19 2.23 4.55
C TYR A 29 7.01 3.01 5.13
N PHE A 30 6.26 3.68 4.26
CA PHE A 30 5.01 4.34 4.60
C PHE A 30 3.91 3.80 3.71
N LEU A 31 2.79 3.43 4.34
CA LEU A 31 1.53 3.19 3.66
C LEU A 31 0.69 4.46 3.76
N THR A 32 0.40 5.07 2.62
CA THR A 32 -0.38 6.31 2.49
C THR A 32 -1.70 6.02 1.81
N ILE A 33 -2.80 6.51 2.40
CA ILE A 33 -4.18 6.34 1.93
C ILE A 33 -4.88 7.69 2.10
N GLY A 34 -5.12 8.41 1.00
CA GLY A 34 -5.62 9.79 1.07
C GLY A 34 -4.68 10.67 1.90
N ASP A 35 -5.24 11.35 2.91
CA ASP A 35 -4.48 12.18 3.86
C ASP A 35 -3.90 11.39 5.04
N TRP A 36 -4.25 10.10 5.15
CA TRP A 36 -3.76 9.24 6.21
C TRP A 36 -2.47 8.52 5.79
N SER A 37 -1.54 8.37 6.73
CA SER A 37 -0.34 7.57 6.51
C SER A 37 0.10 6.86 7.78
N VAL A 38 0.70 5.68 7.61
CA VAL A 38 1.28 4.91 8.70
C VAL A 38 2.67 4.40 8.33
N LYS A 39 3.58 4.46 9.31
CA LYS A 39 4.91 3.88 9.22
C LYS A 39 4.83 2.37 9.33
N LEU A 40 5.56 1.68 8.47
CA LEU A 40 5.67 0.23 8.45
C LEU A 40 7.14 -0.18 8.55
N SER A 41 7.39 -1.25 9.31
CA SER A 41 8.67 -1.94 9.27
C SER A 41 8.89 -2.59 7.92
N GLU A 42 10.16 -2.84 7.56
CA GLU A 42 10.51 -3.56 6.32
C GLU A 42 9.79 -4.91 6.23
N LYS A 43 9.74 -5.68 7.33
CA LYS A 43 9.02 -6.96 7.40
C LYS A 43 7.54 -6.81 7.01
N ASN A 44 6.84 -5.81 7.55
CA ASN A 44 5.42 -5.60 7.27
C ASN A 44 5.20 -5.13 5.82
N ALA A 45 6.11 -4.31 5.29
CA ALA A 45 6.07 -3.87 3.89
C ALA A 45 6.31 -5.05 2.93
N THR A 46 7.29 -5.91 3.21
CA THR A 46 7.54 -7.13 2.44
C THR A 46 6.34 -8.07 2.45
N GLU A 47 5.68 -8.23 3.59
CA GLU A 47 4.45 -9.03 3.69
C GLU A 47 3.34 -8.44 2.80
N LEU A 48 3.16 -7.12 2.79
CA LEU A 48 2.21 -6.45 1.89
C LEU A 48 2.57 -6.67 0.41
N PHE A 49 3.85 -6.57 0.05
CA PHE A 49 4.28 -6.88 -1.32
C PHE A 49 3.94 -8.31 -1.73
N SER A 50 4.20 -9.29 -0.87
CA SER A 50 3.86 -10.69 -1.14
C SER A 50 2.35 -10.90 -1.26
N ILE A 51 1.57 -10.26 -0.39
CA ILE A 51 0.11 -10.39 -0.39
C ILE A 51 -0.51 -9.86 -1.68
N PHE A 52 -0.04 -8.72 -2.17
CA PHE A 52 -0.58 -8.07 -3.35
C PHE A 52 0.08 -8.52 -4.67
N LYS A 53 1.07 -9.42 -4.64
CA LYS A 53 1.88 -9.82 -5.80
C LYS A 53 1.04 -10.24 -7.01
N ASP A 54 -0.02 -11.01 -6.77
CA ASP A 54 -0.91 -11.54 -7.81
C ASP A 54 -2.29 -10.83 -7.82
N ASP A 55 -2.37 -9.63 -7.23
CA ASP A 55 -3.61 -8.87 -7.19
C ASP A 55 -3.75 -7.96 -8.42
N GLU A 56 -4.84 -8.10 -9.16
CA GLU A 56 -5.10 -7.29 -10.37
C GLU A 56 -5.28 -5.79 -10.07
N GLN A 57 -5.55 -5.43 -8.82
CA GLN A 57 -5.70 -4.04 -8.39
C GLN A 57 -4.40 -3.44 -7.86
N ALA A 58 -3.33 -4.26 -7.80
CA ALA A 58 -2.01 -3.85 -7.39
C ALA A 58 -1.12 -3.56 -8.60
N THR A 59 -0.39 -2.45 -8.52
CA THR A 59 0.67 -2.10 -9.45
C THR A 59 1.97 -2.00 -8.66
N PHE A 60 2.95 -2.81 -9.05
CA PHE A 60 4.29 -2.77 -8.50
C PHE A 60 5.18 -1.87 -9.34
N SER A 61 6.05 -1.12 -8.65
CA SER A 61 7.06 -0.29 -9.29
C SER A 61 8.30 -0.23 -8.40
N THR A 62 9.33 0.47 -8.88
CA THR A 62 10.53 0.75 -8.10
C THR A 62 10.63 2.26 -7.90
N PHE A 63 10.82 2.69 -6.66
CA PHE A 63 11.05 4.08 -6.28
C PHE A 63 12.27 4.13 -5.36
N ASN A 64 13.24 5.00 -5.65
CA ASN A 64 14.51 5.09 -4.91
C ASN A 64 15.19 3.71 -4.74
N GLN A 65 15.25 2.92 -5.82
CA GLN A 65 15.85 1.58 -5.84
C GLN A 65 15.16 0.55 -4.91
N ARG A 66 14.02 0.91 -4.29
CA ARG A 66 13.23 0.05 -3.41
C ARG A 66 11.89 -0.28 -4.05
N GLN A 67 11.40 -1.48 -3.80
CA GLN A 67 10.08 -1.90 -4.27
C GLN A 67 9.00 -0.97 -3.70
N SER A 68 8.03 -0.62 -4.54
CA SER A 68 6.87 0.20 -4.21
C SER A 68 5.61 -0.48 -4.73
N LEU A 69 4.50 -0.19 -4.07
CA LEU A 69 3.20 -0.79 -4.37
C LEU A 69 2.13 0.30 -4.37
N ILE A 70 1.30 0.29 -5.41
CA ILE A 70 0.08 1.09 -5.48
C ILE A 70 -1.08 0.11 -5.58
N VAL A 71 -2.00 0.16 -4.63
CA VAL A 71 -3.25 -0.60 -4.67
C VAL A 71 -4.37 0.37 -4.96
N THR A 72 -5.19 0.05 -5.95
CA THR A 72 -6.40 0.81 -6.28
C THR A 72 -7.61 0.07 -5.76
N GLN A 73 -8.65 0.79 -5.37
CA GLN A 73 -9.95 0.19 -5.14
C GLN A 73 -10.73 0.28 -6.44
N LYS A 74 -10.87 -0.83 -7.18
CA LYS A 74 -11.88 -0.92 -8.23
C LYS A 74 -13.22 -0.63 -7.54
N ARG A 75 -14.01 0.26 -8.14
CA ARG A 75 -15.44 0.35 -7.80
C ARG A 75 -15.98 -1.07 -7.92
N ASN A 76 -16.46 -1.63 -6.82
CA ASN A 76 -17.36 -2.77 -6.87
C ASN A 76 -18.46 -2.35 -7.87
N PRO A 77 -18.69 -3.08 -8.98
CA PRO A 77 -19.91 -2.87 -9.73
C PRO A 77 -21.05 -3.19 -8.74
N GLU A 78 -21.90 -2.19 -8.52
CA GLU A 78 -23.14 -2.30 -7.74
C GLU A 78 -24.00 -3.48 -8.23
#